data_AF-A0A843EGX8-F1
#
_entry.id   AF-A0A843EGX8-F1
#
_cell.length_a   1.000
_cell.length_b   1.000
_cell.length_c   1.000
_cell.angle_alpha   90.00
_cell.angle_beta   90.00
_cell.angle_gamma   90.00
#
_symmetry.space_group_name_H-M   'P 1'
#
loop_
_entity.id
_entity.type
_entity.pdbx_description
1 polymer ?
#
loop_
_entity_poly.entity_id
_entity_poly.type
_entity_poly.pdbx_seq_one_letter_code
_entity_poly.pdbx_strand_id
1 'polypeptide(L)'
;MDDENYGFCPHCGENLRSDAVYCPACGTVLKQEAVQNNYRPNYSSGKTPMGGVFMVAFIMLVLYTLLELIGSGSMLAINESTYDTINQIMIDTYGQTFSEYMFEATGVELTKEVFLKEIMIMGVTGVISAILAGISAFFCYKREKFKFAVGFCVVASVVVIVGYAMAPTMGGLFAGALNMAIGLIVAAMIRSSRGYFNS
;
A
#
# COMPACT_ATOMS: atom_id res chain seq x y z
N MET A 1 -52.45 31.79 24.89
CA MET A 1 -51.44 32.80 24.53
C MET A 1 -50.13 32.16 24.92
N ASP A 2 -49.47 31.53 23.97
CA ASP A 2 -48.27 30.74 24.24
C ASP A 2 -47.08 31.71 24.21
N ASP A 3 -46.44 31.92 25.37
CA ASP A 3 -45.22 32.72 25.49
C ASP A 3 -44.06 31.98 24.83
N GLU A 4 -43.87 32.20 23.52
CA GLU A 4 -42.68 31.73 22.82
C GLU A 4 -41.46 32.52 23.33
N ASN A 5 -40.67 31.87 24.18
CA ASN A 5 -39.42 32.40 24.69
C ASN A 5 -38.35 32.30 23.58
N TYR A 6 -38.00 33.45 23.00
CA TYR A 6 -36.96 33.59 21.98
C TYR A 6 -35.63 33.97 22.63
N GLY A 7 -34.56 33.24 22.32
CA GLY A 7 -33.20 33.53 22.78
C GLY A 7 -32.37 34.20 21.67
N PHE A 8 -31.24 34.82 22.02
CA PHE A 8 -30.33 35.41 21.02
C PHE A 8 -29.03 34.64 20.93
N CYS A 9 -28.47 34.55 19.72
CA CYS A 9 -27.17 33.92 19.51
C CYS A 9 -26.08 34.77 20.17
N PRO A 10 -25.26 34.23 21.09
CA PRO A 10 -24.20 35.00 21.76
C PRO A 10 -23.05 35.38 20.80
N HIS A 11 -22.97 34.76 19.62
CA HIS A 11 -21.88 34.99 18.67
C HIS A 11 -22.21 36.03 17.60
N CYS A 12 -23.43 36.03 17.06
CA CYS A 12 -23.82 36.93 15.97
C CYS A 12 -25.06 37.78 16.27
N GLY A 13 -25.72 37.59 17.43
CA GLY A 13 -26.90 38.35 17.82
C GLY A 13 -28.20 37.95 17.12
N GLU A 14 -28.19 36.90 16.29
CA GLU A 14 -29.38 36.44 15.56
C GLU A 14 -30.46 35.91 16.52
N ASN A 15 -31.72 36.11 16.18
CA ASN A 15 -32.84 35.61 16.97
C ASN A 15 -33.00 34.10 16.80
N LEU A 16 -33.13 33.37 17.89
CA LEU A 16 -33.16 31.92 17.96
C LEU A 16 -34.44 31.45 18.62
N ARG A 17 -34.99 30.35 18.09
CA ARG A 17 -35.99 29.58 18.81
C ARG A 17 -35.34 28.93 20.04
N SER A 18 -36.09 28.80 21.13
CA SER A 18 -35.60 28.28 22.41
C SER A 18 -35.05 26.85 22.37
N ASP A 19 -35.37 26.09 21.33
CA ASP A 19 -34.90 24.73 21.07
C ASP A 19 -33.72 24.66 20.07
N ALA A 20 -33.22 25.79 19.57
CA ALA A 20 -32.15 25.82 18.58
C ALA A 20 -30.82 25.30 19.17
N VAL A 21 -30.35 24.16 18.65
CA VAL A 21 -29.06 23.55 19.03
C VAL A 21 -27.88 24.26 18.35
N TYR A 22 -28.13 24.86 17.18
CA TYR A 22 -27.15 25.61 16.40
C TYR A 22 -27.78 26.87 15.82
N CYS A 23 -26.98 27.92 15.64
CA CYS A 23 -27.42 29.16 15.01
C CYS A 23 -27.49 28.98 13.49
N PRO A 24 -28.64 29.23 12.84
CA PRO A 24 -28.78 29.07 11.40
C PRO A 24 -28.05 30.17 10.61
N ALA A 25 -27.78 31.33 11.22
CA ALA A 25 -27.12 32.45 10.54
C ALA A 25 -25.59 32.33 10.54
N CYS A 26 -24.98 31.90 11.64
CA CYS A 26 -23.51 31.83 11.77
C CYS A 26 -22.94 30.43 12.00
N GLY A 27 -23.78 29.41 12.21
CA GLY A 27 -23.34 28.04 12.44
C GLY A 27 -22.84 27.74 13.86
N THR A 28 -22.88 28.71 14.78
CA THR A 28 -22.41 28.53 16.17
C THR A 28 -23.31 27.55 16.93
N VAL A 29 -22.72 26.55 17.58
CA VAL A 29 -23.42 25.57 18.43
C VAL A 29 -23.76 26.20 19.78
N LEU A 30 -25.02 26.12 20.18
CA LEU A 30 -25.59 26.87 21.31
C LEU A 30 -25.79 26.01 22.56
N LYS A 31 -26.03 24.71 22.38
CA LYS A 31 -26.23 23.76 23.48
C LYS A 31 -25.08 22.76 23.51
N GLN A 32 -24.07 23.06 24.32
CA GLN A 32 -23.09 22.06 24.77
C GLN A 32 -23.71 21.24 25.90
N GLU A 33 -24.66 20.36 25.57
CA GLU A 33 -24.79 19.17 26.40
C GLU A 33 -23.55 18.33 26.13
N ALA A 34 -22.77 18.11 27.19
CA ALA A 34 -21.52 17.37 27.15
C ALA A 34 -21.73 15.98 26.54
N VAL A 35 -21.55 15.86 25.23
CA VAL A 35 -21.27 14.58 24.57
C VAL A 35 -19.81 14.24 24.85
N GLN A 36 -19.46 14.14 26.13
CA GLN A 36 -18.36 13.31 26.57
C GLN A 36 -18.98 11.97 26.97
N ASN A 37 -19.10 11.05 26.01
CA ASN A 37 -18.91 9.63 26.25
C ASN A 37 -19.09 8.84 24.94
N ASN A 38 -17.98 8.29 24.46
CA ASN A 38 -17.93 7.08 23.66
C ASN A 38 -18.83 7.03 22.40
N TYR A 39 -18.67 7.98 21.47
CA TYR A 39 -18.95 7.67 20.08
C TYR A 39 -17.88 6.68 19.56
N ARG A 40 -18.00 5.42 19.97
CA ARG A 40 -17.56 4.32 19.11
C ARG A 40 -18.63 4.24 18.05
N PRO A 41 -18.35 4.55 16.76
CA PRO A 41 -19.34 4.33 15.72
C PRO A 41 -19.77 2.86 15.86
N ASN A 42 -21.04 2.66 16.22
CA ASN A 42 -21.61 1.34 16.36
C ASN A 42 -21.74 0.83 14.93
N TYR A 43 -20.72 0.09 14.49
CA TYR A 43 -20.65 -0.52 13.18
C TYR A 43 -21.67 -1.65 13.18
N SER A 44 -22.91 -1.31 12.82
CA SER A 44 -23.99 -2.28 12.71
C SER A 44 -23.50 -3.37 11.76
N SER A 45 -23.62 -4.61 12.22
CA SER A 45 -23.24 -5.84 11.51
C SER A 45 -24.12 -6.13 10.28
N GLY A 46 -24.76 -5.11 9.70
CA GLY A 46 -25.25 -5.17 8.34
C GLY A 46 -24.04 -5.08 7.40
N LYS A 47 -24.03 -5.87 6.34
CA LYS A 47 -22.99 -5.82 5.28
C LYS A 47 -23.02 -4.43 4.62
N THR A 48 -22.45 -3.42 5.26
CA THR A 48 -22.25 -2.12 4.65
C THR A 48 -21.26 -2.30 3.49
N PRO A 49 -21.45 -1.57 2.38
CA PRO A 49 -20.50 -1.57 1.27
C PRO A 49 -19.11 -1.22 1.80
N MET A 50 -18.06 -1.84 1.25
CA MET A 50 -16.68 -1.54 1.64
C MET A 50 -16.46 -0.03 1.56
N GLY A 51 -15.86 0.56 2.60
CA GLY A 51 -15.45 1.96 2.53
C GLY A 51 -14.47 2.14 1.39
N GLY A 52 -14.56 3.27 0.68
CA GLY A 52 -13.73 3.54 -0.50
C GLY A 52 -12.24 3.31 -0.24
N VAL A 53 -11.73 3.72 0.92
CA VAL A 53 -10.32 3.51 1.31
C VAL A 53 -9.96 2.03 1.40
N PHE A 54 -10.83 1.19 1.97
CA PHE A 54 -10.58 -0.24 2.07
C PHE A 54 -10.62 -0.92 0.69
N MET A 55 -11.56 -0.51 -0.16
CA MET A 55 -11.65 -1.01 -1.53
C MET A 55 -10.40 -0.65 -2.35
N VAL A 56 -9.92 0.60 -2.23
CA VAL A 56 -8.67 1.02 -2.89
C VAL A 56 -7.48 0.21 -2.36
N ALA A 57 -7.36 0.03 -1.05
CA ALA A 57 -6.27 -0.76 -0.47
C ALA A 57 -6.28 -2.21 -0.98
N PHE A 58 -7.47 -2.84 -1.07
CA PHE A 58 -7.61 -4.19 -1.59
C PHE A 58 -7.24 -4.28 -3.08
N ILE A 59 -7.72 -3.34 -3.91
CA ILE A 59 -7.37 -3.30 -5.34
C ILE A 59 -5.86 -3.11 -5.53
N MET A 60 -5.26 -2.18 -4.77
CA MET A 60 -3.82 -1.94 -4.81
C MET A 60 -3.04 -3.20 -4.44
N LEU A 61 -3.47 -3.95 -3.42
CA LEU A 61 -2.88 -5.23 -3.04
C LEU A 61 -2.95 -6.27 -4.16
N VAL A 62 -4.11 -6.43 -4.79
CA VAL A 62 -4.28 -7.40 -5.88
C VAL A 62 -3.41 -7.01 -7.08
N LEU A 63 -3.44 -5.74 -7.49
CA LEU A 63 -2.62 -5.25 -8.59
C LEU A 63 -1.13 -5.42 -8.29
N TYR A 64 -0.71 -5.09 -7.07
CA TYR A 64 0.67 -5.29 -6.61
C TYR A 64 1.09 -6.75 -6.73
N THR A 65 0.29 -7.69 -6.21
CA THR A 65 0.59 -9.13 -6.30
C THR A 65 0.71 -9.63 -7.73
N LEU A 66 -0.16 -9.15 -8.64
CA LEU A 66 -0.12 -9.55 -10.04
C LEU A 66 1.12 -9.00 -10.76
N LEU A 67 1.44 -7.73 -10.56
CA LEU A 67 2.62 -7.10 -11.15
C LEU A 67 3.90 -7.75 -10.64
N GLU A 68 3.97 -8.03 -9.35
CA GLU A 68 5.12 -8.69 -8.74
C GLU A 68 5.27 -10.14 -9.22
N LEU A 69 4.17 -10.87 -9.41
CA LEU A 69 4.20 -12.23 -9.95
C LEU A 69 4.65 -12.26 -11.42
N ILE A 70 4.18 -11.31 -12.23
CA ILE A 70 4.59 -11.18 -13.64
C ILE A 70 6.08 -10.82 -13.73
N GLY A 71 6.52 -9.81 -12.97
CA GLY A 71 7.92 -9.36 -12.98
C GLY A 71 8.87 -10.42 -12.40
N SER A 72 8.51 -11.07 -11.31
CA SER A 72 9.34 -12.11 -10.71
C SER A 72 9.34 -13.38 -11.56
N GLY A 73 8.19 -13.72 -12.17
CA GLY A 73 8.07 -14.83 -13.09
C GLY A 73 8.91 -14.65 -14.35
N SER A 74 8.97 -13.44 -14.91
CA SER A 74 9.84 -13.15 -16.05
C SER A 74 11.32 -13.22 -15.68
N MET A 75 11.70 -12.72 -14.50
CA MET A 75 13.09 -12.83 -14.00
C MET A 75 13.52 -14.29 -13.83
N LEU A 76 12.66 -15.16 -13.30
CA LEU A 76 12.96 -16.58 -13.16
C LEU A 76 13.03 -17.34 -14.50
N ALA A 77 12.45 -16.77 -15.57
CA ALA A 77 12.55 -17.34 -16.91
C ALA A 77 13.88 -17.03 -17.61
N ILE A 78 14.67 -16.08 -17.09
CA ILE A 78 15.98 -15.73 -17.63
C ILE A 78 16.96 -16.85 -17.32
N ASN A 79 17.40 -17.53 -18.37
CA ASN A 79 18.41 -18.57 -18.30
C ASN A 79 19.68 -18.14 -19.04
N GLU A 80 20.63 -19.07 -19.15
CA GLU A 80 21.90 -18.83 -19.83
C GLU A 80 21.72 -18.39 -21.29
N SER A 81 20.82 -19.04 -22.03
CA SER A 81 20.54 -18.69 -23.43
C SER A 81 19.91 -17.31 -23.59
N THR A 82 19.07 -16.89 -22.64
CA THR A 82 18.50 -15.54 -22.60
C THR A 82 19.58 -14.50 -22.37
N TYR A 83 20.53 -14.75 -21.47
CA TYR A 83 21.67 -13.86 -21.25
C TYR A 83 22.51 -13.69 -22.52
N ASP A 84 22.84 -14.80 -23.20
CA ASP A 84 23.64 -14.74 -24.42
C ASP A 84 22.91 -13.95 -25.53
N THR A 85 21.58 -14.12 -25.64
CA THR A 85 20.74 -13.35 -26.57
C THR A 85 20.76 -11.86 -26.24
N ILE A 86 20.61 -11.49 -24.97
CA ILE A 86 20.68 -10.09 -24.51
C ILE A 86 22.06 -9.50 -24.83
N ASN A 87 23.12 -10.25 -24.56
CA ASN A 87 24.49 -9.80 -24.82
C ASN A 87 24.73 -9.55 -26.32
N GLN A 88 24.23 -10.43 -27.20
CA GLN A 88 24.31 -10.22 -28.65
C GLN A 88 23.54 -8.98 -29.10
N ILE A 89 22.32 -8.77 -28.59
CA ILE A 89 21.52 -7.57 -28.89
C ILE A 89 22.27 -6.29 -28.46
N MET A 90 22.93 -6.31 -27.30
CA MET A 90 23.71 -5.18 -26.82
C MET A 90 24.91 -4.90 -27.72
N ILE A 91 25.61 -5.94 -28.19
CA ILE A 91 26.72 -5.79 -29.13
C ILE A 91 26.21 -5.22 -30.46
N ASP A 92 25.12 -5.74 -31.00
CA ASP A 92 24.55 -5.28 -32.27
C ASP A 92 24.03 -3.83 -32.19
N THR A 93 23.49 -3.43 -31.04
CA THR A 93 22.87 -2.11 -30.86
C THR A 93 23.87 -1.03 -30.43
N TYR A 94 24.78 -1.37 -29.52
CA TYR A 94 25.67 -0.42 -28.86
C TYR A 94 27.15 -0.68 -29.14
N GLY A 95 27.51 -1.78 -29.80
CA GLY A 95 28.91 -2.14 -30.06
C GLY A 95 29.68 -2.57 -28.81
N GLN A 96 29.00 -2.84 -27.70
CA GLN A 96 29.58 -3.21 -26.42
C GLN A 96 28.86 -4.41 -25.82
N THR A 97 29.58 -5.20 -25.03
CA THR A 97 28.98 -6.30 -24.26
C THR A 97 28.09 -5.74 -23.14
N PHE A 98 27.11 -6.54 -22.71
CA PHE A 98 26.24 -6.15 -21.59
C PHE A 98 27.03 -5.86 -20.31
N SER A 99 28.10 -6.61 -20.05
CA SER A 99 28.98 -6.40 -18.90
C SER A 99 29.75 -5.08 -18.97
N GLU A 100 30.26 -4.70 -20.15
CA GLU A 100 30.96 -3.41 -20.34
C GLU A 100 30.00 -2.25 -20.15
N TYR A 101 28.80 -2.33 -20.74
CA TYR A 101 27.75 -1.33 -20.58
C TYR A 101 27.37 -1.14 -19.10
N MET A 102 27.16 -2.25 -18.37
CA MET A 102 26.83 -2.19 -16.94
C MET A 102 28.00 -1.67 -16.09
N PHE A 103 29.24 -2.02 -16.44
CA PHE A 103 30.44 -1.51 -15.76
C PHE A 103 30.58 0.00 -15.96
N GLU A 104 30.32 0.52 -17.16
CA GLU A 104 30.34 1.96 -17.43
C GLU A 104 29.26 2.70 -16.64
N ALA A 105 28.05 2.13 -16.54
CA ALA A 105 26.94 2.75 -15.83
C ALA A 105 27.07 2.71 -14.30
N THR A 106 27.66 1.65 -13.75
CA THR A 106 27.63 1.38 -12.29
C THR A 106 29.01 1.35 -11.62
N GLY A 107 30.08 1.23 -12.40
CA GLY A 107 31.45 1.01 -11.92
C GLY A 107 31.69 -0.40 -11.35
N VAL A 108 30.73 -1.33 -11.50
CA VAL A 108 30.81 -2.69 -10.95
C VAL A 108 30.93 -3.71 -12.08
N GLU A 109 31.93 -4.59 -11.98
CA GLU A 109 32.15 -5.66 -12.97
C GLU A 109 31.09 -6.75 -12.79
N LEU A 110 30.16 -6.83 -13.73
CA LEU A 110 29.02 -7.73 -13.66
C LEU A 110 29.26 -8.97 -14.52
N THR A 111 29.83 -10.02 -13.93
CA THR A 111 30.02 -11.29 -14.62
C THR A 111 28.69 -12.00 -14.84
N LYS A 112 28.61 -12.85 -15.89
CA LYS A 112 27.43 -13.66 -16.22
C LYS A 112 26.92 -14.46 -15.03
N GLU A 113 27.81 -15.07 -14.25
CA GLU A 113 27.44 -15.85 -13.06
C GLU A 113 26.81 -15.00 -11.96
N VAL A 114 27.38 -13.82 -11.69
CA VAL A 114 26.84 -12.88 -10.71
C VAL A 114 25.48 -12.36 -11.17
N PHE A 115 25.35 -11.98 -12.44
CA PHE A 115 24.09 -11.53 -13.04
C PHE A 115 22.97 -12.56 -12.87
N LEU A 116 23.21 -13.82 -13.28
CA LEU A 116 22.21 -14.88 -13.20
C LEU A 116 21.83 -15.18 -11.74
N LYS A 117 22.81 -15.16 -10.83
CA LYS A 117 22.56 -15.34 -9.39
C LYS A 117 21.72 -14.22 -8.81
N GLU A 118 22.02 -12.97 -9.14
CA GLU A 118 21.26 -11.81 -8.66
C GLU A 118 19.81 -11.82 -9.16
N ILE A 119 19.60 -12.12 -10.45
CA ILE A 119 18.25 -12.25 -11.03
C ILE A 119 17.47 -13.39 -10.36
N MET A 120 18.12 -14.53 -10.11
CA MET A 120 17.48 -15.64 -9.41
C MET A 120 17.05 -15.24 -7.99
N ILE A 121 17.90 -14.52 -7.25
CA ILE A 121 17.57 -14.04 -5.89
C ILE A 121 16.38 -13.08 -5.94
N MET A 122 16.41 -12.10 -6.86
CA MET A 122 15.30 -11.13 -7.03
C MET A 122 13.99 -11.82 -7.43
N GLY A 123 14.05 -12.80 -8.34
CA GLY A 123 12.90 -13.57 -8.78
C GLY A 123 12.29 -14.41 -7.66
N VAL A 124 13.11 -15.15 -6.90
CA VAL A 124 12.62 -15.99 -5.79
C VAL A 124 12.03 -15.13 -4.66
N THR A 125 12.73 -14.06 -4.28
CA THR A 125 12.26 -13.17 -3.20
C THR A 125 10.98 -12.43 -3.58
N GLY A 126 10.86 -11.99 -4.84
CA GLY A 126 9.63 -11.41 -5.36
C GLY A 126 8.45 -12.39 -5.39
N VAL A 127 8.67 -13.67 -5.75
CA VAL A 127 7.60 -14.69 -5.66
C VAL A 127 7.16 -14.91 -4.21
N ILE A 128 8.10 -15.00 -3.26
CA ILE A 128 7.77 -15.16 -1.83
C ILE A 128 6.95 -13.97 -1.34
N SER A 129 7.35 -12.75 -1.68
CA SER A 129 6.62 -11.53 -1.35
C SER A 129 5.21 -11.52 -1.96
N ALA A 130 5.08 -11.85 -3.26
CA ALA A 130 3.79 -11.91 -3.94
C ALA A 130 2.83 -12.90 -3.27
N ILE A 131 3.33 -14.06 -2.82
CA ILE A 131 2.54 -15.05 -2.05
C ILE A 131 2.07 -14.44 -0.72
N LEU A 132 2.97 -13.80 0.04
CA LEU A 132 2.62 -13.17 1.33
C LEU A 132 1.62 -12.04 1.16
N ALA A 133 1.79 -11.19 0.15
CA ALA A 133 0.85 -10.14 -0.21
C ALA A 133 -0.50 -10.73 -0.67
N GLY A 134 -0.51 -11.85 -1.39
CA GLY A 134 -1.71 -12.59 -1.75
C GLY A 134 -2.46 -13.14 -0.54
N ILE A 135 -1.74 -13.67 0.46
CA ILE A 135 -2.31 -14.11 1.74
C ILE A 135 -2.91 -12.91 2.49
N SER A 136 -2.23 -11.76 2.51
CA SER A 136 -2.77 -10.52 3.07
C SER A 136 -4.07 -10.11 2.38
N ALA A 137 -4.09 -10.09 1.04
CA ALA A 137 -5.27 -9.78 0.25
C ALA A 137 -6.42 -10.75 0.54
N PHE A 138 -6.15 -12.04 0.72
CA PHE A 138 -7.14 -13.04 1.10
C PHE A 138 -7.77 -12.76 2.47
N PHE A 139 -6.98 -12.37 3.48
CA PHE A 139 -7.52 -11.96 4.79
C PHE A 139 -8.34 -10.67 4.69
N CYS A 140 -7.92 -9.70 3.87
CA CYS A 140 -8.72 -8.51 3.56
C CYS A 140 -10.06 -8.88 2.89
N TYR A 141 -10.04 -9.81 1.93
CA TYR A 141 -11.25 -10.29 1.25
C TYR A 141 -12.23 -10.96 2.22
N LYS A 142 -11.73 -11.86 3.08
CA LYS A 142 -12.55 -12.51 4.12
C LYS A 142 -12.99 -11.57 5.23
N ARG A 143 -12.39 -10.39 5.35
CA ARG A 143 -12.59 -9.45 6.46
C ARG A 143 -12.34 -10.10 7.83
N GLU A 144 -11.40 -11.04 7.89
CA GLU A 144 -11.06 -11.77 9.10
C GLU A 144 -9.68 -11.35 9.61
N LYS A 145 -9.55 -11.23 10.94
CA LYS A 145 -8.25 -11.16 11.62
C LYS A 145 -7.30 -10.09 11.05
N PHE A 146 -7.69 -8.81 11.12
CA PHE A 146 -6.96 -7.68 10.52
C PHE A 146 -5.45 -7.63 10.83
N LYS A 147 -5.03 -8.08 12.03
CA LYS A 147 -3.62 -8.11 12.44
C LYS A 147 -2.77 -9.00 11.52
N PHE A 148 -3.33 -10.10 11.05
CA PHE A 148 -2.65 -11.00 10.13
C PHE A 148 -2.52 -10.37 8.74
N ALA A 149 -3.57 -9.72 8.23
CA ALA A 149 -3.51 -9.00 6.95
C ALA A 149 -2.38 -7.95 6.95
N VAL A 150 -2.37 -7.07 7.96
CA VAL A 150 -1.31 -6.06 8.12
C VAL A 150 0.06 -6.71 8.28
N GLY A 151 0.16 -7.76 9.09
CA GLY A 151 1.42 -8.48 9.33
C GLY A 151 2.00 -9.07 8.04
N PHE A 152 1.20 -9.81 7.27
CA PHE A 152 1.64 -10.40 6.01
C PHE A 152 2.04 -9.34 4.98
N CYS A 153 1.30 -8.23 4.90
CA CYS A 153 1.63 -7.11 4.02
C CYS A 153 2.99 -6.49 4.37
N VAL A 154 3.26 -6.24 5.66
CA VAL A 154 4.55 -5.69 6.11
C VAL A 154 5.69 -6.68 5.87
N VAL A 155 5.48 -7.97 6.17
CA VAL A 155 6.50 -9.00 5.94
C VAL A 155 6.82 -9.13 4.45
N ALA A 156 5.82 -9.09 3.56
CA ALA A 156 6.03 -9.08 2.12
C ALA A 156 6.97 -7.92 1.71
N SER A 157 6.68 -6.70 2.17
CA SER A 157 7.52 -5.53 1.88
C SER A 157 8.96 -5.70 2.37
N VAL A 158 9.17 -6.29 3.54
CA VAL A 158 10.51 -6.56 4.08
C VAL A 158 11.26 -7.59 3.25
N VAL A 159 10.59 -8.67 2.84
CA VAL A 159 11.19 -9.72 2.00
C VAL A 159 11.72 -9.14 0.68
N VAL A 160 10.95 -8.25 0.04
CA VAL A 160 11.35 -7.59 -1.21
C VAL A 160 12.63 -6.78 -1.01
N ILE A 161 12.68 -5.94 0.03
CA ILE A 161 13.87 -5.11 0.28
C ILE A 161 15.09 -5.96 0.54
N VAL A 162 14.95 -7.03 1.33
CA VAL A 162 16.06 -7.94 1.62
C VAL A 162 16.55 -8.58 0.33
N GLY A 163 15.64 -9.01 -0.56
CA GLY A 163 15.99 -9.53 -1.88
C GLY A 163 16.78 -8.52 -2.73
N TYR A 164 16.32 -7.28 -2.80
CA TYR A 164 17.02 -6.22 -3.53
C TYR A 164 18.34 -5.80 -2.90
N ALA A 165 18.46 -5.83 -1.57
CA ALA A 165 19.70 -5.54 -0.87
C ALA A 165 20.77 -6.61 -1.13
N MET A 166 20.35 -7.84 -1.44
CA MET A 166 21.25 -8.94 -1.83
C MET A 166 21.69 -8.88 -3.30
N ALA A 167 21.10 -7.98 -4.11
CA ALA A 167 21.41 -7.77 -5.54
C ALA A 167 21.63 -6.27 -5.86
N PRO A 168 22.69 -5.64 -5.31
CA PRO A 168 22.87 -4.20 -5.35
C PRO A 168 23.20 -3.63 -6.75
N THR A 169 23.68 -4.46 -7.69
CA THR A 169 24.29 -3.98 -8.94
C THR A 169 23.29 -3.40 -9.95
N MET A 170 21.99 -3.74 -9.84
CA MET A 170 20.97 -3.33 -10.81
C MET A 170 20.13 -2.12 -10.40
N GLY A 171 20.63 -1.26 -9.53
CA GLY A 171 19.82 -0.17 -8.96
C GLY A 171 18.63 -0.69 -8.12
N GLY A 172 18.71 -1.96 -7.69
CA GLY A 172 17.68 -2.66 -6.95
C GLY A 172 17.28 -1.96 -5.65
N LEU A 173 18.20 -1.21 -5.04
CA LEU A 173 17.96 -0.50 -3.79
C LEU A 173 16.86 0.57 -3.92
N PHE A 174 16.82 1.30 -5.04
CA PHE A 174 15.78 2.30 -5.28
C PHE A 174 14.42 1.64 -5.53
N ALA A 175 14.38 0.60 -6.37
CA ALA A 175 13.17 -0.17 -6.62
C ALA A 175 12.65 -0.84 -5.34
N GLY A 176 13.53 -1.40 -4.52
CA GLY A 176 13.21 -1.99 -3.22
C GLY A 176 12.65 -0.96 -2.23
N ALA A 177 13.25 0.23 -2.15
CA ALA A 177 12.75 1.31 -1.30
C ALA A 177 11.37 1.81 -1.73
N LEU A 178 11.12 1.93 -3.03
CA LEU A 178 9.81 2.29 -3.57
C LEU A 178 8.75 1.24 -3.22
N ASN A 179 9.07 -0.04 -3.44
CA ASN A 179 8.19 -1.16 -3.09
C ASN A 179 7.88 -1.20 -1.58
N MET A 180 8.88 -0.94 -0.74
CA MET A 180 8.67 -0.79 0.71
C MET A 180 7.67 0.31 1.02
N ALA A 181 7.86 1.49 0.43
CA ALA A 181 7.01 2.65 0.69
C ALA A 181 5.56 2.35 0.31
N ILE A 182 5.34 1.75 -0.87
CA ILE A 182 4.02 1.33 -1.34
C ILE A 182 3.40 0.34 -0.35
N GLY A 183 4.14 -0.69 0.06
CA GLY A 183 3.66 -1.70 1.00
C GLY A 183 3.30 -1.14 2.37
N LEU A 184 4.09 -0.20 2.90
CA LEU A 184 3.79 0.50 4.16
C LEU A 184 2.56 1.39 4.05
N ILE A 185 2.38 2.09 2.93
CA ILE A 185 1.16 2.89 2.67
C ILE A 185 -0.05 1.97 2.66
N VAL A 186 0.01 0.84 1.95
CA VAL A 186 -1.10 -0.11 1.89
C VAL A 186 -1.37 -0.72 3.27
N ALA A 187 -0.34 -1.09 4.03
CA ALA A 187 -0.49 -1.56 5.42
C ALA A 187 -1.16 -0.52 6.32
N ALA A 188 -0.82 0.76 6.17
CA ALA A 188 -1.46 1.86 6.89
C ALA A 188 -2.93 2.04 6.51
N MET A 189 -3.28 1.87 5.23
CA MET A 189 -4.68 1.91 4.74
C MET A 189 -5.51 0.73 5.27
N ILE A 190 -4.93 -0.48 5.33
CA ILE A 190 -5.59 -1.65 5.93
C ILE A 190 -5.84 -1.37 7.42
N ARG A 191 -4.84 -0.79 8.12
CA ARG A 191 -4.93 -0.44 9.54
C ARG A 191 -6.00 0.62 9.81
N SER A 192 -6.09 1.66 9.01
CA SER A 192 -7.14 2.69 9.15
C SER A 192 -8.53 2.10 8.93
N SER A 193 -8.61 1.05 8.12
CA SER A 193 -9.83 0.30 7.82
C SER A 193 -10.16 -0.81 8.84
N ARG A 194 -9.58 -0.80 10.04
CA ARG A 194 -9.82 -1.83 11.08
C ARG A 194 -11.30 -2.08 11.40
N GLY A 195 -12.16 -1.07 11.26
CA GLY A 195 -13.60 -1.17 11.53
C GLY A 195 -14.36 -2.07 10.56
N TYR A 196 -13.75 -2.43 9.42
CA TYR A 196 -14.35 -3.32 8.43
C TYR A 196 -14.07 -4.81 8.69
N PHE A 197 -13.20 -5.14 9.65
CA PHE A 197 -12.86 -6.52 9.97
C PHE A 197 -13.71 -7.07 11.11
N ASN A 198 -14.09 -8.34 11.00
CA ASN A 198 -14.67 -9.10 12.09
C ASN A 198 -13.61 -9.24 13.19
N SER A 199 -13.94 -8.73 14.39
CA SER A 199 -13.05 -8.74 15.56
C SER A 199 -12.85 -10.16 16.09
#